data_AF-A0A329R620-F1
#
_entry.id   AF-A0A329R620-F1
#
_cell.length_a   1.000
_cell.length_b   1.000
_cell.length_c   1.000
_cell.angle_alpha   90.00
_cell.angle_beta   90.00
_cell.angle_gamma   90.00
#
_symmetry.space_group_name_H-M   'P 1'
#
loop_
_entity.id
_entity.type
_entity.pdbx_description
1 polymer ?
#
loop_
_entity_poly.entity_id
_entity_poly.type
_entity_poly.pdbx_seq_one_letter_code
_entity_poly.pdbx_strand_id
1 'polypeptide(L)'
;MKYLTKEWYEMCQRTGLHFGMRVHRGTNELDEALFLRLYKRKEKAHVNVEREIYNIDPRSMLKHDGTVLVHADQFFSEEAVAEEDQMIYHMPPEQRAHIEKLIAEHDVRPPFDEKKCKEEYKETMEWIVQSQKERLPQNIVEQIADIRVFTLGYCTREILLQLKKQSAENTREMDRVSKEYREAILAQDISDEIRSRVQFHDCTVTELLTGEEAVIRFDTSGGFTNMNKLTLIAPEIIRQEGEIVGSYWLYQELYQIDNGYELHVLFYGEDMPELIVRCEDILAEEE
;
A
#
# COMPACT_ATOMS: atom_id res chain seq x y z
N MET A 1 -19.99 -5.49 -2.11
CA MET A 1 -19.56 -4.12 -1.77
C MET A 1 -20.54 -3.12 -2.39
N LYS A 2 -20.99 -2.10 -1.66
CA LYS A 2 -21.93 -1.05 -2.14
C LYS A 2 -21.19 0.23 -2.56
N TYR A 3 -20.07 0.55 -1.92
CA TYR A 3 -19.28 1.76 -2.14
C TYR A 3 -17.82 1.44 -2.49
N LEU A 4 -17.12 0.67 -1.65
CA LEU A 4 -15.69 0.36 -1.81
C LEU A 4 -15.52 -0.87 -2.72
N THR A 5 -16.08 -0.80 -3.92
CA THR A 5 -16.10 -1.91 -4.88
C THR A 5 -14.74 -2.14 -5.55
N LYS A 6 -14.62 -3.25 -6.27
CA LYS A 6 -13.47 -3.55 -7.14
C LYS A 6 -13.21 -2.43 -8.15
N GLU A 7 -14.26 -1.94 -8.80
CA GLU A 7 -14.17 -0.86 -9.80
C GLU A 7 -13.72 0.45 -9.16
N TRP A 8 -14.23 0.75 -7.95
CA TRP A 8 -13.77 1.91 -7.18
C TRP A 8 -12.28 1.77 -6.85
N TYR A 9 -11.84 0.62 -6.37
CA TYR A 9 -10.43 0.37 -6.07
C TYR A 9 -9.53 0.55 -7.31
N GLU A 10 -9.88 -0.07 -8.45
CA GLU A 10 -9.14 0.06 -9.70
C GLU A 10 -9.07 1.52 -10.17
N MET A 11 -10.15 2.28 -10.00
CA MET A 11 -10.18 3.71 -10.30
C MET A 11 -9.24 4.49 -9.36
N CYS A 12 -9.18 4.17 -8.07
CA CYS A 12 -8.25 4.76 -7.11
C CYS A 12 -6.78 4.52 -7.52
N GLN A 13 -6.44 3.33 -8.04
CA GLN A 13 -5.10 3.02 -8.56
C GLN A 13 -4.69 3.86 -9.80
N ARG A 14 -5.68 4.51 -10.42
CA ARG A 14 -5.53 5.43 -11.55
C ARG A 14 -5.66 6.90 -11.14
N THR A 15 -5.57 7.21 -9.85
CA THR A 15 -5.30 8.57 -9.40
C THR A 15 -3.81 8.87 -9.58
N GLY A 16 -3.45 10.14 -9.79
CA GLY A 16 -2.04 10.53 -9.88
C GLY A 16 -1.24 9.96 -11.07
N LEU A 17 -1.86 9.49 -12.16
CA LEU A 17 -1.16 8.93 -13.34
C LEU A 17 -0.10 9.86 -13.95
N HIS A 18 -0.23 11.16 -13.72
CA HIS A 18 0.68 12.19 -14.22
C HIS A 18 1.91 12.43 -13.33
N PHE A 19 1.96 11.84 -12.13
CA PHE A 19 3.10 12.00 -11.22
C PHE A 19 4.37 11.38 -11.80
N GLY A 20 5.50 12.08 -11.63
CA GLY A 20 6.79 11.67 -12.20
C GLY A 20 6.95 11.90 -13.70
N MET A 21 5.87 12.24 -14.43
CA MET A 21 5.90 12.43 -15.89
C MET A 21 6.46 13.80 -16.30
N ARG A 22 7.27 13.83 -17.36
CA ARG A 22 7.87 15.04 -17.93
C ARG A 22 7.68 15.09 -19.45
N VAL A 23 7.42 16.29 -19.97
CA VAL A 23 7.31 16.49 -21.42
C VAL A 23 8.68 16.38 -22.09
N HIS A 24 8.78 15.63 -23.19
CA HIS A 24 10.00 15.54 -23.97
C HIS A 24 9.70 15.51 -25.49
N ARG A 25 10.43 16.28 -26.29
CA ARG A 25 10.10 16.49 -27.72
C ARG A 25 10.25 15.23 -28.59
N GLY A 26 11.15 14.33 -28.22
CA GLY A 26 11.39 13.08 -28.95
C GLY A 26 10.43 11.94 -28.62
N THR A 27 9.36 12.16 -27.84
CA THR A 27 8.43 11.07 -27.45
C THR A 27 7.26 10.88 -28.42
N ASN A 28 7.27 11.60 -29.54
CA ASN A 28 6.21 11.50 -30.56
C ASN A 28 6.40 10.31 -31.50
N GLU A 29 7.56 9.66 -31.43
CA GLU A 29 7.98 8.59 -32.32
C GLU A 29 8.68 7.48 -31.53
N LEU A 30 8.77 6.29 -32.11
CA LEU A 30 9.56 5.19 -31.59
C LEU A 30 11.05 5.45 -31.88
N ASP A 31 11.79 5.97 -30.89
CA ASP A 31 13.20 6.35 -31.02
C ASP A 31 14.08 5.52 -30.07
N GLU A 32 14.77 4.53 -30.63
CA GLU A 32 15.66 3.63 -29.88
C GLU A 32 16.86 4.36 -29.28
N ALA A 33 17.41 5.36 -29.97
CA ALA A 33 18.56 6.12 -29.46
C ALA A 33 18.16 6.98 -28.26
N LEU A 34 16.96 7.59 -28.32
CA LEU A 34 16.37 8.29 -27.18
C LEU A 34 16.15 7.34 -26.00
N PHE A 35 15.50 6.19 -26.23
CA PHE A 35 15.22 5.20 -25.20
C PHE A 35 16.51 4.76 -24.50
N LEU A 36 17.51 4.28 -25.24
CA LEU A 36 18.77 3.78 -24.68
C LEU A 36 19.51 4.85 -23.87
N ARG A 37 19.49 6.11 -24.33
CA ARG A 37 20.10 7.23 -23.60
C ARG A 37 19.39 7.51 -22.28
N LEU A 38 18.06 7.55 -22.28
CA LEU A 38 17.27 7.81 -21.09
C LEU A 38 17.35 6.64 -20.10
N TYR A 39 17.29 5.41 -20.61
CA TYR A 39 17.43 4.18 -19.83
C TYR A 39 18.76 4.16 -19.09
N LYS A 40 19.90 4.33 -19.79
CA LYS A 40 21.23 4.35 -19.17
C LYS A 40 21.36 5.41 -18.07
N ARG A 41 20.72 6.57 -18.23
CA ARG A 41 20.71 7.60 -17.19
C ARG A 41 19.92 7.16 -15.96
N LYS A 42 18.76 6.54 -16.16
CA LYS A 42 17.89 6.06 -15.08
C LYS A 42 18.49 4.85 -14.35
N GLU A 43 19.06 3.90 -15.09
CA GLU A 43 19.83 2.78 -14.56
C GLU A 43 20.99 3.27 -13.69
N LYS A 44 21.80 4.23 -14.19
CA LYS A 44 22.89 4.81 -13.39
C LYS A 44 22.38 5.49 -12.11
N ALA A 45 21.26 6.19 -12.18
CA ALA A 45 20.67 6.84 -11.01
C ALA A 45 20.17 5.80 -9.99
N HIS A 46 19.52 4.73 -10.46
CA HIS A 46 19.07 3.61 -9.61
C HIS A 46 20.26 2.92 -8.93
N VAL A 47 21.29 2.53 -9.69
CA VAL A 47 22.53 1.93 -9.15
C VAL A 47 23.17 2.82 -8.09
N ASN A 48 23.16 4.14 -8.28
CA ASN A 48 23.71 5.06 -7.28
C ASN A 48 22.88 5.04 -5.98
N VAL A 49 21.55 5.10 -6.08
CA VAL A 49 20.65 5.05 -4.91
C VAL A 49 20.78 3.71 -4.19
N GLU A 50 20.75 2.59 -4.92
CA GLU A 50 20.92 1.25 -4.33
C GLU A 50 22.27 1.12 -3.64
N ARG A 51 23.34 1.69 -4.22
CA ARG A 51 24.65 1.70 -3.58
C ARG A 51 24.67 2.57 -2.32
N GLU A 52 24.00 3.72 -2.33
CA GLU A 52 23.88 4.57 -1.15
C GLU A 52 23.16 3.84 -0.02
N ILE A 53 22.01 3.21 -0.33
CA ILE A 53 21.24 2.38 0.61
C ILE A 53 22.09 1.22 1.13
N TYR A 54 22.77 0.50 0.23
CA TYR A 54 23.67 -0.59 0.57
C TYR A 54 24.77 -0.14 1.53
N ASN A 55 25.23 1.10 1.44
CA ASN A 55 26.31 1.62 2.28
C ASN A 55 25.82 2.31 3.57
N ILE A 56 24.52 2.30 3.86
CA ILE A 56 24.00 2.79 5.14
C ILE A 56 24.50 1.86 6.24
N ASP A 57 25.36 2.38 7.12
CA ASP A 57 25.87 1.65 8.28
C ASP A 57 24.78 1.58 9.38
N PRO A 58 24.26 0.38 9.74
CA PRO A 58 23.24 0.22 10.76
C PRO A 58 23.67 0.74 12.13
N ARG A 59 24.98 0.87 12.40
CA ARG A 59 25.50 1.49 13.64
C ARG A 59 25.02 2.92 13.83
N SER A 60 24.69 3.62 12.74
CA SER A 60 24.10 4.97 12.83
C SER A 60 22.80 4.97 13.64
N MET A 61 22.03 3.89 13.62
CA MET A 61 20.77 3.75 14.36
C MET A 61 20.99 3.70 15.88
N LEU A 62 22.13 3.18 16.35
CA LEU A 62 22.47 3.16 17.77
C LEU A 62 22.75 4.55 18.35
N LYS A 63 23.08 5.54 17.50
CA LYS A 63 23.35 6.92 17.94
C LYS A 63 22.11 7.61 18.51
N HIS A 64 20.92 7.08 18.25
CA HIS A 64 19.68 7.65 18.76
C HIS A 64 19.42 7.28 20.22
N ASP A 65 20.05 6.24 20.74
CA ASP A 65 19.96 5.88 22.15
C ASP A 65 20.59 6.96 23.05
N GLY A 66 19.88 7.37 24.09
CA GLY A 66 20.28 8.49 24.94
C GLY A 66 19.99 9.88 24.35
N THR A 67 19.31 9.96 23.20
CA THR A 67 18.89 11.26 22.64
C THR A 67 17.84 11.89 23.54
N VAL A 68 18.05 13.17 23.87
CA VAL A 68 17.04 13.99 24.53
C VAL A 68 15.97 14.36 23.51
N LEU A 69 14.75 13.91 23.76
CA LEU A 69 13.56 14.24 23.02
C LEU A 69 12.71 15.20 23.86
N VAL A 70 11.88 15.96 23.17
CA VAL A 70 10.86 16.83 23.76
C VAL A 70 9.53 16.49 23.11
N HIS A 71 8.43 16.68 23.84
CA HIS A 71 7.12 16.51 23.23
C HIS A 71 6.94 17.49 22.07
N ALA A 72 6.27 17.01 21.01
CA ALA A 72 6.16 17.76 19.76
C ALA A 72 5.41 19.09 19.95
N ASP A 73 4.36 19.10 20.77
CA ASP A 73 3.61 20.32 21.14
C ASP A 73 4.52 21.37 21.81
N GLN A 74 5.40 20.95 22.71
CA GLN A 74 6.36 21.83 23.38
C GLN A 74 7.44 22.33 22.41
N PHE A 75 7.92 21.48 21.51
CA PHE A 75 8.89 21.87 20.47
C PHE A 75 8.32 22.93 19.50
N PHE A 76 7.01 22.90 19.24
CA PHE A 76 6.33 23.89 18.42
C PHE A 76 5.80 25.10 19.20
N SER A 77 5.95 25.12 20.52
CA SER A 77 5.57 26.27 21.34
C SER A 77 6.59 27.41 21.21
N GLU A 78 6.16 28.65 21.50
CA GLU A 78 7.09 29.79 21.64
C GLU A 78 7.72 29.86 23.05
N GLU A 79 7.39 28.92 23.93
CA GLU A 79 7.91 28.84 25.29
C GLU A 79 9.28 28.15 25.32
N ALA A 80 10.12 28.53 26.29
CA ALA A 80 11.42 27.89 26.45
C ALA A 80 11.23 26.48 27.03
N VAL A 81 11.78 25.47 26.34
CA VAL A 81 11.80 24.07 26.81
C VAL A 81 12.51 23.99 28.17
N ALA A 82 11.81 23.57 29.20
CA ALA A 82 12.38 23.33 30.52
C ALA A 82 13.01 21.93 30.60
N GLU A 83 13.86 21.67 31.61
CA GLU A 83 14.46 20.34 31.82
C GLU A 83 13.41 19.26 32.10
N GLU A 84 12.27 19.62 32.71
CA GLU A 84 11.14 18.71 32.97
C GLU A 84 10.38 18.28 31.71
N ASP A 85 10.50 19.03 30.61
CA ASP A 85 9.91 18.70 29.32
C ASP A 85 10.77 17.73 28.49
N GLN A 86 11.96 17.38 29.01
CA GLN A 86 12.93 16.53 28.34
C GLN A 86 12.72 15.07 28.71
N MET A 87 12.63 14.21 27.69
CA MET A 87 12.60 12.76 27.84
C MET A 87 13.85 12.17 27.18
N ILE A 88 14.55 11.29 27.89
CA ILE A 88 15.68 10.56 27.30
C ILE A 88 15.11 9.32 26.61
N TYR A 89 15.34 9.23 25.30
CA TYR A 89 15.03 8.01 24.56
C TYR A 89 15.98 6.91 25.00
N HIS A 90 15.42 5.82 25.51
CA HIS A 90 16.14 4.59 25.78
C HIS A 90 15.69 3.52 24.80
N MET A 91 16.62 3.05 23.98
CA MET A 91 16.38 2.01 22.99
C MET A 91 16.00 0.70 23.68
N PRO A 92 14.84 0.10 23.35
CA PRO A 92 14.46 -1.21 23.87
C PRO A 92 15.52 -2.28 23.59
N PRO A 93 15.75 -3.24 24.50
CA PRO A 93 16.76 -4.29 24.31
C PRO A 93 16.56 -5.12 23.03
N GLU A 94 15.31 -5.39 22.65
CA GLU A 94 14.97 -6.12 21.43
C GLU A 94 15.37 -5.34 20.17
N GLN A 95 15.11 -4.03 20.14
CA GLN A 95 15.53 -3.16 19.04
C GLN A 95 17.07 -3.12 18.94
N ARG A 96 17.77 -3.01 20.08
CA ARG A 96 19.23 -3.06 20.10
C ARG A 96 19.76 -4.38 19.54
N ALA A 97 19.24 -5.51 20.01
CA ALA A 97 19.63 -6.83 19.54
C ALA A 97 19.40 -7.00 18.03
N HIS A 98 18.28 -6.46 17.52
CA HIS A 98 18.01 -6.41 16.08
C HIS A 98 19.06 -5.59 15.32
N ILE A 99 19.42 -4.40 15.81
CA ILE A 99 20.46 -3.56 15.18
C ILE A 99 21.83 -4.25 15.24
N GLU A 100 22.18 -4.91 16.34
CA GLU A 100 23.41 -5.70 16.46
C GLU A 100 23.48 -6.83 15.42
N LYS A 101 22.35 -7.50 15.16
CA LYS A 101 22.25 -8.48 14.06
C LYS A 101 22.48 -7.82 12.70
N LEU A 102 21.84 -6.68 12.42
CA LEU A 102 22.05 -5.93 11.17
C LEU A 102 23.50 -5.50 11.00
N ILE A 103 24.18 -5.12 12.09
CA ILE A 103 25.61 -4.78 12.09
C ILE A 103 26.45 -6.00 11.71
N ALA A 104 26.21 -7.14 12.33
CA ALA A 104 26.94 -8.38 12.03
C ALA A 104 26.76 -8.79 10.56
N GLU A 105 25.54 -8.72 10.05
CA GLU A 105 25.24 -8.95 8.63
C GLU A 105 25.92 -7.93 7.72
N HIS A 106 25.91 -6.65 8.11
CA HIS A 106 26.57 -5.58 7.37
C HIS A 106 28.08 -5.77 7.27
N ASP A 107 28.74 -6.27 8.31
CA ASP A 107 30.20 -6.41 8.35
C ASP A 107 30.72 -7.58 7.50
N VAL A 108 29.92 -8.65 7.35
CA VAL A 108 30.32 -9.86 6.61
C VAL A 108 29.83 -9.89 5.17
N ARG A 109 28.96 -8.95 4.77
CA ARG A 109 28.38 -8.91 3.43
C ARG A 109 29.46 -8.72 2.34
N PRO A 110 29.21 -9.23 1.12
CA PRO A 110 30.12 -8.99 0.00
C PRO A 110 30.15 -7.50 -0.41
N PRO A 111 31.05 -7.08 -1.30
CA PRO A 111 30.96 -5.77 -1.93
C PRO A 111 29.65 -5.62 -2.74
N PHE A 112 29.22 -4.37 -2.95
CA PHE A 112 28.04 -4.08 -3.76
C PHE A 112 28.18 -4.63 -5.19
N ASP A 113 27.25 -5.49 -5.60
CA ASP A 113 27.23 -6.06 -6.94
C ASP A 113 26.45 -5.16 -7.91
N GLU A 114 27.19 -4.28 -8.58
CA GLU A 114 26.62 -3.39 -9.59
C GLU A 114 26.05 -4.14 -10.80
N LYS A 115 26.59 -5.32 -11.15
CA LYS A 115 26.10 -6.09 -12.30
C LYS A 115 24.72 -6.66 -11.97
N LYS A 116 24.59 -7.29 -10.80
CA LYS A 116 23.33 -7.81 -10.30
C LYS A 116 22.27 -6.71 -10.20
N CYS A 117 22.60 -5.56 -9.62
CA CYS A 117 21.67 -4.43 -9.52
C CYS A 117 21.16 -3.95 -10.89
N LYS A 118 22.00 -3.95 -11.94
CA LYS A 118 21.56 -3.60 -13.30
C LYS A 118 20.66 -4.67 -13.93
N GLU A 119 20.91 -5.94 -13.65
CA GLU A 119 20.06 -7.06 -14.11
C GLU A 119 18.67 -6.97 -13.46
N GLU A 120 18.61 -6.76 -12.15
CA GLU A 120 17.36 -6.55 -11.40
C GLU A 120 16.60 -5.30 -11.88
N TYR A 121 17.31 -4.20 -12.16
CA TYR A 121 16.71 -3.01 -12.74
C TYR A 121 16.09 -3.27 -14.11
N LYS A 122 16.75 -4.07 -14.95
CA LYS A 122 16.23 -4.44 -16.27
C LYS A 122 14.95 -5.25 -16.15
N GLU A 123 14.94 -6.28 -15.31
CA GLU A 123 13.77 -7.13 -15.07
C GLU A 123 12.60 -6.30 -14.53
N THR A 124 12.88 -5.42 -13.56
CA THR A 124 11.90 -4.47 -13.02
C THR A 124 11.34 -3.56 -14.12
N MET A 125 12.18 -3.02 -14.99
CA MET A 125 11.74 -2.18 -16.11
C MET A 125 10.86 -2.93 -17.11
N GLU A 126 11.18 -4.18 -17.43
CA GLU A 126 10.37 -5.03 -18.30
C GLU A 126 8.98 -5.28 -17.70
N TRP A 127 8.91 -5.59 -16.40
CA TRP A 127 7.65 -5.74 -15.67
C TRP A 127 6.84 -4.43 -15.64
N ILE A 128 7.47 -3.30 -15.31
CA ILE A 128 6.76 -2.00 -15.26
C ILE A 128 6.20 -1.65 -16.64
N VAL A 129 6.92 -1.91 -17.74
CA VAL A 129 6.40 -1.67 -19.10
C VAL A 129 5.12 -2.46 -19.37
N GLN A 130 5.01 -3.71 -18.93
CA GLN A 130 3.78 -4.48 -19.10
C GLN A 130 2.66 -3.95 -18.19
N SER A 131 2.95 -3.73 -16.91
CA SER A 131 1.98 -3.20 -15.95
C SER A 131 1.36 -1.86 -16.39
N GLN A 132 2.15 -1.00 -17.05
CA GLN A 132 1.66 0.30 -17.54
C GLN A 132 0.64 0.14 -18.67
N LYS A 133 0.74 -0.89 -19.50
CA LYS A 133 -0.26 -1.15 -20.56
C LYS A 133 -1.59 -1.57 -19.99
N GLU A 134 -1.58 -2.33 -18.90
CA GLU A 134 -2.79 -2.82 -18.22
C GLU A 134 -3.41 -1.71 -17.35
N ARG A 135 -2.57 -0.90 -16.69
CA ARG A 135 -3.03 0.13 -15.76
C ARG A 135 -3.58 1.36 -16.46
N LEU A 136 -3.00 1.78 -17.58
CA LEU A 136 -3.42 2.99 -18.29
C LEU A 136 -4.71 2.77 -19.07
N PRO A 137 -5.57 3.80 -19.22
CA PRO A 137 -6.68 3.75 -20.15
C PRO A 137 -6.21 3.43 -21.58
N GLN A 138 -6.88 2.48 -22.24
CA GLN A 138 -6.50 1.98 -23.57
C GLN A 138 -6.34 3.11 -24.60
N ASN A 139 -7.24 4.10 -24.58
CA ASN A 139 -7.19 5.26 -25.47
C ASN A 139 -5.91 6.12 -25.26
N ILE A 140 -5.33 6.13 -24.07
CA ILE A 140 -4.06 6.82 -23.79
C ILE A 140 -2.89 5.96 -24.26
N VAL A 141 -2.93 4.64 -24.00
CA VAL A 141 -1.89 3.69 -24.43
C VAL A 141 -1.67 3.76 -25.95
N GLU A 142 -2.76 3.78 -26.71
CA GLU A 142 -2.72 3.84 -28.19
C GLU A 142 -2.08 5.12 -28.75
N GLN A 143 -2.04 6.20 -27.97
CA GLN A 143 -1.43 7.46 -28.36
C GLN A 143 0.06 7.56 -27.98
N ILE A 144 0.58 6.61 -27.18
CA ILE A 144 1.98 6.59 -26.75
C ILE A 144 2.83 5.90 -27.82
N ALA A 145 3.74 6.65 -28.45
CA ALA A 145 4.59 6.11 -29.52
C ALA A 145 5.65 5.11 -29.01
N ASP A 146 6.20 5.32 -27.81
CA ASP A 146 7.12 4.39 -27.15
C ASP A 146 6.79 4.27 -25.66
N ILE A 147 6.13 3.17 -25.29
CA ILE A 147 5.75 2.87 -23.90
C ILE A 147 6.97 2.73 -22.98
N ARG A 148 8.14 2.36 -23.51
CA ARG A 148 9.37 2.23 -22.71
C ARG A 148 9.88 3.60 -22.28
N VAL A 149 9.83 4.58 -23.18
CA VAL A 149 10.16 5.99 -22.87
C VAL A 149 9.13 6.59 -21.91
N PHE A 150 7.85 6.24 -22.09
CA PHE A 150 6.80 6.58 -21.12
C PHE A 150 7.10 6.05 -19.72
N THR A 151 7.44 4.77 -19.59
CA THR A 151 7.80 4.14 -18.32
C THR A 151 9.01 4.82 -17.64
N LEU A 152 9.94 5.38 -18.41
CA LEU A 152 11.06 6.17 -17.86
C LEU A 152 10.65 7.55 -17.33
N GLY A 153 9.37 7.92 -17.45
CA GLY A 153 8.79 9.17 -16.95
C GLY A 153 8.70 10.27 -18.00
N TYR A 154 8.64 9.93 -19.31
CA TYR A 154 8.62 10.92 -20.39
C TYR A 154 7.44 10.73 -21.34
N CYS A 155 6.70 11.80 -21.61
CA CYS A 155 5.57 11.75 -22.53
C CYS A 155 5.45 13.03 -23.38
N THR A 156 4.49 13.03 -24.29
CA THR A 156 4.11 14.24 -25.04
C THR A 156 3.33 15.19 -24.12
N ARG A 157 3.18 16.45 -24.55
CA ARG A 157 2.40 17.44 -23.79
C ARG A 157 0.92 17.05 -23.73
N GLU A 158 0.41 16.54 -24.84
CA GLU A 158 -0.97 16.09 -25.02
C GLU A 158 -1.29 14.94 -24.08
N ILE A 159 -0.40 13.94 -23.98
CA ILE A 159 -0.55 12.83 -23.04
C ILE A 159 -0.50 13.32 -21.60
N LEU A 160 0.44 14.19 -21.24
CA LEU A 160 0.50 14.74 -19.88
C LEU A 160 -0.81 15.46 -19.48
N LEU A 161 -1.42 16.20 -20.40
CA LEU A 161 -2.70 16.87 -20.15
C LEU A 161 -3.84 15.87 -19.97
N GLN A 162 -3.90 14.81 -20.78
CA GLN A 162 -4.88 13.73 -20.63
C GLN A 162 -4.73 13.01 -19.30
N LEU A 163 -3.51 12.64 -18.90
CA LEU A 163 -3.24 12.01 -17.61
C LEU A 163 -3.67 12.89 -16.43
N LYS A 164 -3.40 14.20 -16.50
CA LYS A 164 -3.84 15.17 -15.47
C LYS A 164 -5.35 15.25 -15.38
N LYS A 165 -6.03 15.35 -16.53
CA LYS A 165 -7.49 15.40 -16.60
C LYS A 165 -8.09 14.14 -15.98
N GLN A 166 -7.66 12.96 -16.44
CA GLN A 166 -8.15 11.69 -15.92
C GLN A 166 -7.85 11.53 -14.43
N SER A 167 -6.65 11.89 -13.98
CA SER A 167 -6.29 11.83 -12.55
C SER A 167 -7.24 12.70 -11.71
N ALA A 168 -7.55 13.91 -12.18
CA ALA A 168 -8.43 14.83 -11.46
C ALA A 168 -9.89 14.34 -11.45
N GLU A 169 -10.36 13.74 -12.53
CA GLU A 169 -11.69 13.12 -12.60
C GLU A 169 -11.79 11.93 -11.63
N ASN A 170 -10.79 11.05 -11.64
CA ASN A 170 -10.71 9.91 -10.72
C ASN A 170 -10.63 10.36 -9.26
N THR A 171 -9.81 11.35 -8.92
CA THR A 171 -9.73 11.88 -7.55
C THR A 171 -11.08 12.44 -7.08
N ARG A 172 -11.82 13.17 -7.91
CA ARG A 172 -13.15 13.67 -7.55
C ARG A 172 -14.14 12.54 -7.27
N GLU A 173 -14.11 11.50 -8.10
CA GLU A 173 -14.99 10.35 -7.93
C GLU A 173 -14.62 9.52 -6.70
N MET A 174 -13.33 9.31 -6.46
CA MET A 174 -12.81 8.70 -5.23
C MET A 174 -13.30 9.46 -4.01
N ASP A 175 -13.10 10.79 -3.96
CA ASP A 175 -13.50 11.63 -2.84
C ASP A 175 -15.03 11.59 -2.61
N ARG A 176 -15.81 11.58 -3.70
CA ARG A 176 -17.27 11.46 -3.66
C ARG A 176 -17.69 10.15 -3.00
N VAL A 177 -17.20 9.01 -3.51
CA VAL A 177 -17.54 7.68 -2.99
C VAL A 177 -17.04 7.50 -1.56
N SER A 178 -15.83 7.95 -1.23
CA SER A 178 -15.30 7.89 0.14
C SER A 178 -16.13 8.71 1.12
N LYS A 179 -16.67 9.85 0.69
CA LYS A 179 -17.60 10.66 1.49
C LYS A 179 -18.93 9.93 1.71
N GLU A 180 -19.55 9.43 0.64
CA GLU A 180 -20.82 8.70 0.71
C GLU A 180 -20.70 7.44 1.58
N TYR A 181 -19.62 6.67 1.41
CA TYR A 181 -19.27 5.55 2.27
C TYR A 181 -19.20 5.97 3.74
N ARG A 182 -18.43 7.02 4.05
CA ARG A 182 -18.27 7.48 5.43
C ARG A 182 -19.60 7.89 6.05
N GLU A 183 -20.43 8.63 5.32
CA GLU A 183 -21.76 9.04 5.77
C GLU A 183 -22.67 7.82 6.01
N ALA A 184 -22.67 6.86 5.10
CA ALA A 184 -23.49 5.64 5.21
C ALA A 184 -23.07 4.75 6.39
N ILE A 185 -21.76 4.61 6.62
CA ILE A 185 -21.20 3.80 7.70
C ILE A 185 -21.41 4.48 9.06
N LEU A 186 -21.24 5.81 9.16
CA LEU A 186 -21.53 6.55 10.40
C LEU A 186 -23.02 6.55 10.77
N ALA A 187 -23.91 6.42 9.78
CA ALA A 187 -25.34 6.29 10.03
C ALA A 187 -25.77 4.91 10.54
N GLN A 188 -24.89 3.90 10.50
CA GLN A 188 -25.19 2.58 11.07
C GLN A 188 -25.13 2.64 12.61
N ASP A 189 -26.07 1.98 13.28
CA ASP A 189 -26.07 1.86 14.74
C ASP A 189 -25.20 0.66 15.17
N ILE A 190 -23.89 0.77 14.91
CA ILE A 190 -22.88 -0.24 15.26
C ILE A 190 -21.95 0.38 16.30
N SER A 191 -21.68 -0.37 17.37
CA SER A 191 -20.80 0.08 18.45
C SER A 191 -19.37 0.36 17.98
N ASP A 192 -18.72 1.33 18.63
CA ASP A 192 -17.31 1.65 18.36
C ASP A 192 -16.38 0.45 18.64
N GLU A 193 -16.76 -0.43 19.57
CA GLU A 193 -16.02 -1.65 19.87
C GLU A 193 -15.95 -2.58 18.65
N ILE A 194 -17.09 -2.85 18.00
CA ILE A 194 -17.09 -3.70 16.80
C ILE A 194 -16.37 -3.00 15.65
N ARG A 195 -16.62 -1.70 15.44
CA ARG A 195 -15.97 -0.92 14.38
C ARG A 195 -14.45 -0.86 14.49
N SER A 196 -13.93 -0.78 15.71
CA SER A 196 -12.48 -0.68 15.96
C SER A 196 -11.79 -2.03 15.86
N ARG A 197 -12.47 -3.13 16.20
CA ARG A 197 -11.89 -4.48 16.15
C ARG A 197 -11.94 -5.13 14.77
N VAL A 198 -12.97 -4.85 13.97
CA VAL A 198 -13.07 -5.35 12.59
C VAL A 198 -12.27 -4.42 11.67
N GLN A 199 -10.94 -4.47 11.77
CA GLN A 199 -9.98 -3.66 11.01
C GLN A 199 -8.77 -4.51 10.62
N PHE A 200 -8.87 -5.26 9.52
CA PHE A 200 -7.85 -6.22 9.10
C PHE A 200 -7.08 -5.76 7.84
N HIS A 201 -7.09 -4.46 7.51
CA HIS A 201 -6.41 -3.95 6.30
C HIS A 201 -4.94 -4.42 6.27
N ASP A 202 -4.52 -4.95 5.11
CA ASP A 202 -3.21 -5.56 4.84
C ASP A 202 -2.89 -6.85 5.61
N CYS A 203 -3.80 -7.39 6.42
CA CYS A 203 -3.67 -8.72 6.99
C CYS A 203 -3.88 -9.79 5.92
N THR A 204 -3.06 -10.84 5.95
CA THR A 204 -3.18 -11.97 5.00
C THR A 204 -4.10 -13.03 5.58
N VAL A 205 -5.08 -13.51 4.82
CA VAL A 205 -5.93 -14.63 5.26
C VAL A 205 -5.12 -15.93 5.21
N THR A 206 -4.92 -16.57 6.35
CA THR A 206 -4.22 -17.85 6.45
C THR A 206 -5.17 -19.04 6.47
N GLU A 207 -6.40 -18.84 6.92
CA GLU A 207 -7.42 -19.87 6.99
C GLU A 207 -8.83 -19.28 6.89
N LEU A 208 -9.74 -20.03 6.25
CA LEU A 208 -11.18 -19.78 6.24
C LEU A 208 -11.91 -21.10 6.53
N LEU A 209 -12.54 -21.20 7.69
CA LEU A 209 -13.39 -22.32 8.09
C LEU A 209 -14.86 -21.90 8.03
N THR A 210 -15.72 -22.76 7.51
CA THR A 210 -17.15 -22.50 7.37
C THR A 210 -17.97 -23.67 7.95
N GLY A 211 -18.99 -23.37 8.74
CA GLY A 211 -19.87 -24.35 9.37
C GLY A 211 -20.98 -23.66 10.16
N GLU A 212 -21.20 -24.09 11.41
CA GLU A 212 -22.08 -23.38 12.36
C GLU A 212 -21.57 -21.96 12.69
N GLU A 213 -20.26 -21.78 12.58
CA GLU A 213 -19.56 -20.50 12.63
C GLU A 213 -18.68 -20.37 11.37
N ALA A 214 -18.37 -19.13 10.98
CA ALA A 214 -17.33 -18.87 9.98
C ALA A 214 -16.14 -18.21 10.68
N VAL A 215 -14.97 -18.84 10.57
CA VAL A 215 -13.73 -18.39 11.24
C VAL A 215 -12.71 -18.03 10.16
N ILE A 216 -12.18 -16.82 10.24
CA ILE A 216 -11.09 -16.33 9.40
C ILE A 216 -9.88 -16.09 10.29
N ARG A 217 -8.74 -16.68 9.93
CA ARG A 217 -7.46 -16.42 10.59
C ARG A 217 -6.54 -15.60 9.72
N PHE A 218 -5.71 -14.81 10.38
CA PHE A 218 -4.86 -13.83 9.72
C PHE A 218 -3.39 -13.96 10.15
N ASP A 219 -2.50 -13.74 9.20
CA ASP A 219 -1.16 -13.22 9.47
C ASP A 219 -1.27 -11.68 9.51
N THR A 220 -1.02 -11.11 10.69
CA THR A 220 -1.15 -9.68 10.96
C THR A 220 0.14 -8.90 10.73
N SER A 221 1.24 -9.55 10.33
CA SER A 221 2.55 -8.90 10.18
C SER A 221 2.57 -7.73 9.18
N GLY A 222 1.65 -7.70 8.22
CA GLY A 222 1.45 -6.60 7.28
C GLY A 222 0.43 -5.54 7.71
N GLY A 223 -0.41 -5.82 8.71
CA GLY A 223 -1.52 -4.97 9.12
C GLY A 223 -1.23 -4.09 10.33
N PHE A 224 -2.25 -3.35 10.77
CA PHE A 224 -2.18 -2.41 11.90
C PHE A 224 -2.96 -2.88 13.14
N THR A 225 -3.23 -4.18 13.23
CA THR A 225 -3.99 -4.80 14.32
C THR A 225 -3.28 -6.03 14.86
N ASN A 226 -3.46 -6.32 16.15
CA ASN A 226 -3.03 -7.59 16.75
C ASN A 226 -4.12 -8.66 16.71
N MET A 227 -5.36 -8.27 16.37
CA MET A 227 -6.45 -9.23 16.20
C MET A 227 -6.12 -10.12 15.00
N ASN A 228 -5.96 -11.41 15.24
CA ASN A 228 -5.53 -12.38 14.24
C ASN A 228 -6.62 -13.41 13.91
N LYS A 229 -7.82 -13.26 14.50
CA LYS A 229 -8.98 -14.12 14.28
C LYS A 229 -10.28 -13.31 14.22
N LEU A 230 -11.11 -13.63 13.24
CA LEU A 230 -12.49 -13.14 13.09
C LEU A 230 -13.45 -14.34 13.10
N THR A 231 -14.46 -14.30 13.96
CA THR A 231 -15.52 -15.31 14.03
C THR A 231 -16.86 -14.65 13.74
N LEU A 232 -17.61 -15.20 12.79
CA LEU A 232 -18.97 -14.78 12.43
C LEU A 232 -19.95 -15.84 12.94
N ILE A 233 -20.85 -15.44 13.84
CA ILE A 233 -21.79 -16.34 14.51
C ILE A 233 -23.03 -16.56 13.64
N ALA A 234 -23.45 -17.82 13.47
CA ALA A 234 -24.56 -18.23 12.62
C ALA A 234 -24.48 -17.60 11.21
N PRO A 235 -23.40 -17.87 10.46
CA PRO A 235 -23.13 -17.18 9.20
C PRO A 235 -24.06 -17.66 8.08
N GLU A 236 -24.50 -16.72 7.25
CA GLU A 236 -25.09 -16.95 5.94
C GLU A 236 -24.18 -16.32 4.89
N ILE A 237 -23.42 -17.15 4.15
CA ILE A 237 -22.57 -16.69 3.05
C ILE A 237 -23.48 -16.34 1.86
N ILE A 238 -23.64 -15.05 1.60
CA ILE A 238 -24.44 -14.54 0.48
C ILE A 238 -23.63 -14.59 -0.82
N ARG A 239 -22.32 -14.33 -0.73
CA ARG A 239 -21.41 -14.32 -1.89
C ARG A 239 -20.00 -14.68 -1.44
N GLN A 240 -19.35 -15.55 -2.20
CA GLN A 240 -17.92 -15.82 -2.11
C GLN A 240 -17.39 -15.97 -3.53
N GLU A 241 -16.51 -15.06 -3.93
CA GLU A 241 -15.87 -15.07 -5.24
C GLU A 241 -14.36 -15.17 -5.09
N GLY A 242 -13.74 -16.03 -5.91
CA GLY A 242 -12.30 -16.26 -5.88
C GLY A 242 -11.84 -17.10 -4.68
N GLU A 243 -10.53 -17.32 -4.64
CA GLU A 243 -9.86 -17.98 -3.52
C GLU A 243 -9.48 -16.95 -2.45
N ILE A 244 -10.04 -17.08 -1.25
CA ILE A 244 -9.82 -16.10 -0.16
C ILE A 244 -8.53 -16.41 0.60
N VAL A 245 -8.18 -17.68 0.81
CA VAL A 245 -6.96 -18.04 1.55
C VAL A 245 -5.74 -17.60 0.73
N GLY A 246 -4.79 -16.95 1.40
CA GLY A 246 -3.61 -16.33 0.77
C GLY A 246 -3.84 -14.93 0.21
N SER A 247 -5.08 -14.43 0.21
CA SER A 247 -5.39 -13.05 -0.18
C SER A 247 -5.21 -12.07 0.99
N TYR A 248 -5.03 -10.79 0.68
CA TYR A 248 -4.91 -9.72 1.69
C TYR A 248 -6.24 -9.00 1.84
N TRP A 249 -6.64 -8.69 3.06
CA TRP A 249 -7.84 -7.91 3.31
C TRP A 249 -7.61 -6.44 2.92
N LEU A 250 -8.39 -5.92 1.97
CA LEU A 250 -8.27 -4.51 1.53
C LEU A 250 -9.28 -3.62 2.24
N TYR A 251 -10.56 -3.83 1.97
CA TYR A 251 -11.62 -2.94 2.43
C TYR A 251 -12.79 -3.74 2.94
N GLN A 252 -13.46 -3.19 3.95
CA GLN A 252 -14.71 -3.72 4.44
C GLN A 252 -15.82 -2.67 4.52
N GLU A 253 -17.04 -3.15 4.37
CA GLU A 253 -18.27 -2.42 4.69
C GLU A 253 -19.05 -3.27 5.68
N LEU A 254 -19.47 -2.66 6.79
CA LEU A 254 -20.22 -3.35 7.82
C LEU A 254 -21.57 -2.63 8.01
N TYR A 255 -22.65 -3.38 7.85
CA TYR A 255 -24.02 -2.88 7.96
C TYR A 255 -24.75 -3.57 9.10
N GLN A 256 -25.56 -2.79 9.83
CA GLN A 256 -26.52 -3.34 10.78
C GLN A 256 -27.74 -3.86 9.99
N ILE A 257 -28.19 -5.07 10.32
CA ILE A 257 -29.44 -5.65 9.84
C ILE A 257 -30.33 -6.02 11.03
N ASP A 258 -31.58 -6.43 10.76
CA ASP A 258 -32.59 -6.68 11.81
C ASP A 258 -32.09 -7.64 12.91
N ASN A 259 -31.34 -8.69 12.52
CA ASN A 259 -30.83 -9.72 13.42
C ASN A 259 -29.31 -9.88 13.30
N GLY A 260 -28.54 -8.79 13.41
CA GLY A 260 -27.08 -8.82 13.45
C GLY A 260 -26.44 -7.94 12.39
N TYR A 261 -25.47 -8.49 11.66
CA TYR A 261 -24.61 -7.74 10.73
C TYR A 261 -24.53 -8.35 9.34
N GLU A 262 -24.35 -7.49 8.34
CA GLU A 262 -23.95 -7.85 6.97
C GLU A 262 -22.56 -7.27 6.71
N LEU A 263 -21.56 -8.15 6.61
CA LEU A 263 -20.15 -7.83 6.38
C LEU A 263 -19.82 -8.07 4.90
N HIS A 264 -19.33 -7.04 4.23
CA HIS A 264 -18.77 -7.12 2.90
C HIS A 264 -17.26 -6.90 2.98
N VAL A 265 -16.48 -7.75 2.30
CA VAL A 265 -15.03 -7.68 2.27
C VAL A 265 -14.53 -7.81 0.85
N LEU A 266 -13.65 -6.89 0.46
CA LEU A 266 -12.85 -6.97 -0.76
C LEU A 266 -11.42 -7.38 -0.38
N PHE A 267 -10.87 -8.34 -1.11
CA PHE A 267 -9.50 -8.81 -0.92
C PHE A 267 -8.60 -8.45 -2.10
N TYR A 268 -7.33 -8.22 -1.82
CA TYR A 268 -6.27 -8.16 -2.82
C TYR A 268 -5.71 -9.55 -3.06
N GLY A 269 -5.64 -9.93 -4.33
CA GLY A 269 -5.20 -11.25 -4.77
C GLY A 269 -5.53 -11.43 -6.25
N GLU A 270 -5.35 -12.64 -6.76
CA GLU A 270 -5.81 -12.99 -8.11
C GLU A 270 -7.33 -12.74 -8.20
N ASP A 271 -7.74 -12.02 -9.25
CA ASP A 271 -9.13 -11.59 -9.51
C ASP A 271 -9.80 -10.68 -8.46
N MET A 272 -9.10 -10.27 -7.39
CA MET A 272 -9.66 -9.50 -6.26
C MET A 272 -10.90 -10.16 -5.66
N PRO A 273 -10.72 -11.22 -4.84
CA PRO A 273 -11.81 -11.98 -4.23
C PRO A 273 -12.76 -11.09 -3.43
N GLU A 274 -14.03 -11.49 -3.34
CA GLU A 274 -15.06 -10.80 -2.56
C GLU A 274 -15.82 -11.78 -1.67
N LEU A 275 -16.07 -11.38 -0.42
CA LEU A 275 -16.86 -12.13 0.54
C LEU A 275 -18.00 -11.24 1.07
N ILE A 276 -19.23 -11.74 1.02
CA ILE A 276 -20.41 -11.12 1.64
C ILE A 276 -21.05 -12.16 2.56
N VAL A 277 -21.13 -11.84 3.85
CA VAL A 277 -21.68 -12.73 4.87
C VAL A 277 -22.63 -11.96 5.76
N ARG A 278 -23.78 -12.57 6.07
CA ARG A 278 -24.62 -12.15 7.19
C ARG A 278 -24.35 -13.00 8.40
N CYS A 279 -24.45 -12.43 9.59
CA CYS A 279 -24.21 -13.13 10.84
C CYS A 279 -25.01 -12.48 11.97
N GLU A 280 -25.29 -13.25 13.01
CA GLU A 280 -25.96 -12.73 14.20
C GLU A 280 -25.02 -11.85 15.04
N ASP A 281 -23.73 -12.22 15.09
CA ASP A 281 -22.71 -11.48 15.84
C ASP A 281 -21.30 -11.67 15.24
N ILE A 282 -20.39 -10.78 15.65
CA ILE A 282 -19.00 -10.73 15.17
C ILE A 282 -18.03 -10.67 16.35
N LEU A 283 -17.08 -11.60 16.41
CA LEU A 283 -16.01 -11.62 17.40
C LEU A 283 -14.65 -11.47 16.70
N ALA A 284 -13.88 -10.47 17.11
CA ALA A 284 -12.51 -10.26 16.65
C ALA A 284 -11.56 -10.31 17.86
N GLU A 285 -10.59 -11.23 17.78
CA GLU A 285 -9.79 -11.70 18.91
C GLU A 285 -8.31 -11.85 18.52
N GLU A 286 -7.46 -11.81 19.53
CA GLU A 286 -6.05 -12.24 19.46
C GLU A 286 -5.98 -13.68 20.02
N GLU A 287 -5.56 -14.62 19.17
CA GLU A 287 -5.31 -16.04 19.46
C GLU A 287 -3.82 -16.32 19.73
#